data_AF-A0A8T6NZM2-F1
#
_entry.id   AF-A0A8T6NZM2-F1
#
_cell.length_a   1.000
_cell.length_b   1.000
_cell.length_c   1.000
_cell.angle_alpha   90.00
_cell.angle_beta   90.00
_cell.angle_gamma   90.00
#
_symmetry.space_group_name_H-M   'P 1'
#
loop_
_entity.id
_entity.type
_entity.pdbx_description
1 polymer ?
#
loop_
_entity_poly.entity_id
_entity_poly.type
_entity_poly.pdbx_seq_one_letter_code
_entity_poly.pdbx_strand_id
1 'polypeptide(L)'
;MAVEGRRFAFYAASLIVAVLMAAASVVGLAAGIYTTPELYNSFAPNDVVNLVIGLPLLLGSLWAAWRGSYLGLLFWPGALVYVIYTYLVYLLAMPFGGLTLLYAALVIVSLYTLIGLAASLEPQTAADRLAPALAARFAGAVLALLGAVFIGRGAQLAIAEGTGLPLTEQALLFADFFLGGAWLLGGVLVFQRRRVGRPAEPV
;
A
#
# COMPACT_ATOMS: atom_id res chain seq x y z
N MET A 1 -5.76 8.55 -27.41
CA MET A 1 -4.72 7.56 -27.79
C MET A 1 -3.60 7.40 -26.75
N ALA A 2 -2.66 8.34 -26.54
CA ALA A 2 -1.52 8.12 -25.62
C ALA A 2 -1.90 8.00 -24.11
N VAL A 3 -2.93 8.74 -23.67
CA VAL A 3 -3.41 8.72 -22.27
C VAL A 3 -4.20 7.45 -21.96
N GLU A 4 -4.97 6.94 -22.93
CA GLU A 4 -5.73 5.69 -22.79
C GLU A 4 -4.81 4.46 -22.73
N GLY A 5 -3.78 4.43 -23.58
CA GLY A 5 -2.79 3.34 -23.58
C GLY A 5 -2.01 3.24 -22.26
N ARG A 6 -1.70 4.37 -21.63
CA ARG A 6 -1.00 4.40 -20.33
C ARG A 6 -1.88 3.88 -19.18
N ARG A 7 -3.16 4.22 -19.18
CA ARG A 7 -4.12 3.70 -18.17
C ARG A 7 -4.31 2.19 -18.32
N PHE A 8 -4.41 1.70 -19.56
CA PHE A 8 -4.50 0.26 -19.83
C PHE A 8 -3.31 -0.52 -19.27
N ALA A 9 -2.09 0.01 -19.41
CA ALA A 9 -0.89 -0.62 -18.84
C ALA A 9 -0.97 -0.78 -17.32
N PHE A 10 -1.50 0.21 -16.59
CA PHE A 10 -1.66 0.10 -15.13
C PHE A 10 -2.74 -0.91 -14.72
N TYR A 11 -3.84 -1.01 -15.49
CA TYR A 11 -4.82 -2.09 -15.29
C TYR A 11 -4.19 -3.46 -15.50
N ALA A 12 -3.46 -3.66 -16.59
CA ALA A 12 -2.78 -4.92 -16.88
C ALA A 12 -1.76 -5.28 -15.78
N ALA A 13 -0.94 -4.32 -15.36
CA ALA A 13 0.01 -4.51 -14.27
C ALA A 13 -0.70 -4.86 -12.94
N SER A 14 -1.83 -4.24 -12.64
CA SER A 14 -2.61 -4.56 -11.43
C SER A 14 -3.28 -5.94 -11.49
N LEU A 15 -3.71 -6.38 -12.67
CA LEU A 15 -4.20 -7.75 -12.86
C LEU A 15 -3.07 -8.77 -12.71
N ILE A 16 -1.87 -8.47 -13.19
CA ILE A 16 -0.68 -9.29 -12.93
C ILE A 16 -0.43 -9.37 -11.42
N VAL A 17 -0.48 -8.25 -10.70
CA VAL A 17 -0.36 -8.23 -9.23
C VAL A 17 -1.42 -9.11 -8.57
N ALA A 18 -2.69 -9.01 -8.99
CA ALA A 18 -3.77 -9.83 -8.46
C ALA A 18 -3.52 -11.33 -8.66
N VAL A 19 -3.07 -11.74 -9.85
CA VAL A 19 -2.75 -13.14 -10.17
C VAL A 19 -1.56 -13.63 -9.35
N LEU A 20 -0.48 -12.85 -9.27
CA LEU A 20 0.72 -13.20 -8.51
C LEU A 20 0.39 -13.31 -7.02
N MET A 21 -0.42 -12.41 -6.48
CA MET A 21 -0.85 -12.40 -5.08
C MET A 21 -1.70 -13.64 -4.76
N ALA A 22 -2.67 -13.97 -5.63
CA ALA A 22 -3.47 -15.18 -5.50
C ALA A 22 -2.58 -16.43 -5.54
N ALA A 23 -1.64 -16.51 -6.48
CA ALA A 23 -0.72 -17.63 -6.59
C ALA A 23 0.18 -17.75 -5.35
N ALA A 24 0.76 -16.64 -4.88
CA ALA A 24 1.58 -16.60 -3.67
C ALA A 24 0.85 -17.18 -2.47
N SER A 25 -0.37 -16.70 -2.23
CA SER A 25 -1.13 -17.06 -1.03
C SER A 25 -1.74 -18.46 -1.12
N VAL A 26 -2.15 -18.92 -2.31
CA VAL A 26 -2.57 -20.32 -2.49
C VAL A 26 -1.39 -21.27 -2.28
N VAL A 27 -0.22 -20.98 -2.86
CA VAL A 27 0.97 -21.82 -2.66
C VAL A 27 1.41 -21.78 -1.20
N GLY A 28 1.38 -20.61 -0.55
CA GLY A 28 1.71 -20.45 0.87
C GLY A 28 0.89 -21.38 1.77
N LEU A 29 -0.42 -21.43 1.56
CA LEU A 29 -1.34 -22.27 2.33
C LEU A 29 -1.29 -23.75 1.96
N ALA A 30 -1.07 -24.09 0.68
CA ALA A 30 -1.19 -25.47 0.19
C ALA A 30 0.12 -26.26 0.22
N ALA A 31 1.27 -25.60 0.04
CA ALA A 31 2.56 -26.28 -0.17
C ALA A 31 3.38 -26.49 1.11
N GLY A 32 2.87 -26.09 2.28
CA GLY A 32 3.55 -26.32 3.56
C GLY A 32 4.90 -25.59 3.68
N ILE A 33 5.05 -24.44 3.02
CA ILE A 33 6.31 -23.68 2.97
C ILE A 33 6.66 -23.01 4.30
N TYR A 34 5.68 -22.84 5.19
CA TYR A 34 5.87 -22.30 6.53
C TYR A 34 6.30 -23.43 7.47
N THR A 35 7.60 -23.69 7.50
CA THR A 35 8.18 -24.86 8.17
C THR A 35 8.29 -24.71 9.69
N THR A 36 8.16 -23.50 10.23
CA THR A 36 8.23 -23.24 11.68
C THR A 36 6.93 -22.61 12.18
N PRO A 37 6.57 -22.80 13.47
CA PRO A 37 5.39 -22.16 14.06
C PRO A 37 5.39 -20.64 13.91
N GLU A 38 6.56 -20.00 14.01
CA GLU A 38 6.71 -18.56 13.88
C GLU A 38 6.35 -18.07 12.47
N LEU A 39 6.84 -18.75 11.43
CA LEU A 39 6.49 -18.48 10.04
C LEU A 39 5.01 -18.73 9.78
N TYR A 40 4.47 -19.84 10.27
CA TYR A 40 3.07 -20.20 10.08
C TYR A 40 2.13 -19.16 10.70
N ASN A 41 2.38 -18.80 11.96
CA ASN A 41 1.57 -17.82 12.68
C ASN A 41 1.68 -16.41 12.08
N SER A 42 2.83 -16.10 11.47
CA SER A 42 3.07 -14.80 10.82
C SER A 42 2.44 -14.71 9.43
N PHE A 43 2.46 -15.78 8.61
CA PHE A 43 2.13 -15.68 7.19
C PHE A 43 0.86 -16.41 6.77
N ALA A 44 0.49 -17.54 7.39
CA ALA A 44 -0.74 -18.25 7.00
C ALA A 44 -2.01 -17.41 7.18
N PRO A 45 -2.20 -16.66 8.30
CA PRO A 45 -3.33 -15.74 8.42
C PRO A 45 -3.31 -14.63 7.37
N ASN A 46 -2.13 -14.11 7.03
CA ASN A 46 -1.97 -13.07 6.01
C ASN A 46 -2.36 -13.59 4.61
N ASP A 47 -2.05 -14.84 4.28
CA ASP A 47 -2.50 -15.44 3.02
C ASP A 47 -4.02 -15.57 2.92
N VAL A 48 -4.68 -15.92 4.04
CA VAL A 48 -6.15 -15.93 4.09
C VAL A 48 -6.71 -14.52 3.90
N VAL A 49 -6.14 -13.52 4.59
CA VAL A 49 -6.55 -12.10 4.43
C VAL A 49 -6.29 -11.60 3.01
N ASN A 50 -5.18 -12.00 2.38
CA ASN A 50 -4.89 -11.68 1.00
C ASN A 50 -6.00 -12.22 0.07
N LEU A 51 -6.40 -13.47 0.21
CA LEU A 51 -7.40 -14.09 -0.65
C LEU A 51 -8.82 -13.55 -0.40
N VAL A 52 -9.18 -13.29 0.86
CA VAL A 52 -10.55 -12.92 1.24
C VAL A 52 -10.80 -11.41 1.26
N ILE A 53 -9.77 -10.61 1.52
CA ILE A 53 -9.90 -9.15 1.65
C ILE A 53 -9.07 -8.44 0.58
N GLY A 54 -7.76 -8.71 0.54
CA GLY A 54 -6.85 -7.94 -0.31
C GLY A 54 -7.16 -8.10 -1.82
N LEU A 55 -7.40 -9.33 -2.27
CA LEU A 55 -7.68 -9.64 -3.67
C LEU A 55 -9.05 -9.10 -4.10
N PRO A 56 -10.16 -9.30 -3.35
CA PRO A 56 -11.43 -8.64 -3.64
C PRO A 56 -11.35 -7.11 -3.60
N LEU A 57 -10.58 -6.53 -2.69
CA LEU A 57 -10.36 -5.08 -2.62
C LEU A 57 -9.65 -4.57 -3.89
N LEU A 58 -8.56 -5.22 -4.31
CA LEU A 58 -7.84 -4.86 -5.52
C LEU A 58 -8.74 -4.99 -6.76
N LEU A 59 -9.35 -6.15 -6.99
CA LEU A 59 -10.21 -6.38 -8.15
C LEU A 59 -11.45 -5.47 -8.15
N GLY A 60 -12.08 -5.28 -6.98
CA GLY A 60 -13.21 -4.38 -6.80
C GLY A 60 -12.86 -2.93 -7.09
N SER A 61 -11.67 -2.48 -6.66
CA SER A 61 -11.17 -1.13 -6.94
C SER A 61 -10.89 -0.92 -8.43
N LEU A 62 -10.30 -1.91 -9.13
CA LEU A 62 -10.08 -1.89 -10.58
C LEU A 62 -11.40 -1.78 -11.33
N TRP A 63 -12.37 -2.62 -10.98
CA TRP A 63 -13.68 -2.60 -11.62
C TRP A 63 -14.44 -1.30 -11.37
N ALA A 64 -14.39 -0.77 -10.14
CA ALA A 64 -14.99 0.51 -9.82
C ALA A 64 -14.31 1.66 -10.58
N ALA A 65 -12.98 1.66 -10.68
CA ALA A 65 -12.22 2.64 -11.44
C ALA A 65 -12.52 2.56 -12.95
N TRP A 66 -12.73 1.35 -13.48
CA TRP A 66 -13.06 1.14 -14.89
C TRP A 66 -14.44 1.72 -15.24
N ARG A 67 -15.39 1.67 -14.30
CA ARG A 67 -16.69 2.35 -14.40
C ARG A 67 -16.63 3.86 -14.21
N GLY A 68 -15.44 4.44 -13.98
CA GLY A 68 -15.28 5.86 -13.69
C GLY A 68 -15.62 6.28 -12.26
N SER A 69 -15.71 5.34 -11.30
CA SER A 69 -15.98 5.67 -9.89
C SER A 69 -14.76 6.31 -9.23
N TYR A 70 -14.97 7.44 -8.56
CA TYR A 70 -13.94 8.10 -7.74
C TYR A 70 -13.48 7.23 -6.57
N LEU A 71 -14.38 6.44 -5.98
CA LEU A 71 -14.00 5.51 -4.92
C LEU A 71 -13.05 4.44 -5.46
N GLY A 72 -13.26 3.96 -6.69
CA GLY A 72 -12.33 3.02 -7.34
C GLY A 72 -10.95 3.62 -7.54
N LEU A 73 -10.87 4.87 -8.03
CA LEU A 73 -9.61 5.59 -8.19
C LEU A 73 -8.90 5.89 -6.85
N LEU A 74 -9.64 5.97 -5.75
CA LEU A 74 -9.10 6.16 -4.41
C LEU A 74 -8.61 4.85 -3.79
N PHE A 75 -9.40 3.78 -3.88
CA PHE A 75 -9.07 2.49 -3.29
C PHE A 75 -7.99 1.74 -4.05
N TRP A 76 -7.84 1.98 -5.36
CA TRP A 76 -6.84 1.29 -6.17
C TRP A 76 -5.39 1.56 -5.72
N PRO A 77 -4.93 2.82 -5.55
CA PRO A 77 -3.65 3.10 -4.91
C PRO A 77 -3.51 2.46 -3.52
N GLY A 78 -4.57 2.51 -2.70
CA GLY A 78 -4.58 1.91 -1.37
C GLY A 78 -4.39 0.40 -1.38
N ALA A 79 -5.04 -0.30 -2.30
CA ALA A 79 -4.88 -1.73 -2.49
C ALA A 79 -3.45 -2.08 -2.94
N LEU A 80 -2.84 -1.28 -3.82
CA LEU A 80 -1.44 -1.47 -4.21
C LEU A 80 -0.48 -1.24 -3.04
N VAL A 81 -0.73 -0.23 -2.20
CA VAL A 81 0.04 0.01 -0.97
C VAL A 81 -0.06 -1.19 -0.02
N TYR A 82 -1.25 -1.76 0.15
CA TYR A 82 -1.45 -2.98 0.94
C TYR A 82 -0.61 -4.15 0.42
N VAL A 83 -0.60 -4.38 -0.90
CA VAL A 83 0.21 -5.43 -1.52
C VAL A 83 1.71 -5.18 -1.29
N ILE A 84 2.18 -3.95 -1.51
CA ILE A 84 3.59 -3.58 -1.28
C ILE A 84 3.97 -3.86 0.17
N TYR A 85 3.18 -3.38 1.12
CA TYR A 85 3.41 -3.59 2.55
C TYR A 85 3.51 -5.07 2.88
N THR A 86 2.51 -5.85 2.48
CA THR A 86 2.42 -7.28 2.77
C THR A 86 3.62 -8.04 2.20
N TYR A 87 3.87 -7.91 0.89
CA TYR A 87 4.92 -8.70 0.24
C TYR A 87 6.33 -8.18 0.49
N LEU A 88 6.50 -6.95 0.96
CA LEU A 88 7.79 -6.49 1.48
C LEU A 88 8.16 -7.25 2.76
N VAL A 89 7.20 -7.49 3.67
CA VAL A 89 7.44 -8.31 4.87
C VAL A 89 7.80 -9.75 4.48
N TYR A 90 7.07 -10.36 3.53
CA TYR A 90 7.39 -11.70 3.04
C TYR A 90 8.79 -11.77 2.43
N LEU A 91 9.16 -10.78 1.60
CA LEU A 91 10.45 -10.72 0.93
C LEU A 91 11.62 -10.63 1.93
N LEU A 92 11.43 -9.97 3.07
CA LEU A 92 12.46 -9.76 4.08
C LEU A 92 12.53 -10.89 5.11
N ALA A 93 11.41 -11.54 5.41
CA ALA A 93 11.32 -12.53 6.48
C ALA A 93 11.35 -13.99 6.02
N MET A 94 10.85 -14.29 4.82
CA MET A 94 10.89 -15.67 4.32
C MET A 94 12.32 -16.04 3.91
N PRO A 95 12.78 -17.26 4.22
CA PRO A 95 14.02 -17.78 3.68
C PRO A 95 14.05 -17.69 2.15
N PHE A 96 15.24 -17.44 1.60
CA PHE A 96 15.42 -17.37 0.15
C PHE A 96 15.04 -18.70 -0.51
N GLY A 97 14.12 -18.66 -1.47
CA GLY A 97 13.56 -19.86 -2.10
C GLY A 97 12.71 -19.56 -3.31
N GLY A 98 11.90 -20.55 -3.74
CA GLY A 98 11.16 -20.50 -5.00
C GLY A 98 10.18 -19.33 -5.13
N LEU A 99 9.60 -18.86 -4.02
CA LEU A 99 8.65 -17.74 -4.02
C LEU A 99 9.32 -16.36 -3.85
N THR A 100 10.61 -16.29 -3.53
CA THR A 100 11.28 -15.01 -3.28
C THR A 100 11.22 -14.08 -4.49
N LEU A 101 11.44 -14.61 -5.69
CA LEU A 101 11.31 -13.83 -6.93
C LEU A 101 9.87 -13.37 -7.18
N LEU A 102 8.89 -14.17 -6.76
CA LEU A 102 7.48 -13.82 -6.87
C LEU A 102 7.12 -12.68 -5.91
N TYR A 103 7.60 -12.72 -4.67
CA TYR A 103 7.43 -11.62 -3.71
C TYR A 103 8.10 -10.34 -4.18
N ALA A 104 9.32 -10.44 -4.72
CA ALA A 104 10.03 -9.31 -5.31
C ALA A 104 9.25 -8.70 -6.50
N ALA A 105 8.72 -9.54 -7.40
CA ALA A 105 7.91 -9.10 -8.51
C ALA A 105 6.63 -8.38 -8.04
N LEU A 106 5.95 -8.91 -7.00
CA LEU A 106 4.79 -8.26 -6.40
C LEU A 106 5.11 -6.86 -5.88
N VAL A 107 6.22 -6.71 -5.14
CA VAL A 107 6.66 -5.41 -4.62
C VAL A 107 6.99 -4.45 -5.78
N ILE A 108 7.81 -4.87 -6.74
CA ILE A 108 8.28 -4.03 -7.84
C ILE A 108 7.14 -3.59 -8.76
N VAL A 109 6.29 -4.53 -9.21
CA VAL A 109 5.18 -4.22 -10.12
C VAL A 109 4.14 -3.35 -9.43
N SER A 110 3.86 -3.60 -8.14
CA SER A 110 2.93 -2.77 -7.37
C SER A 110 3.47 -1.36 -7.16
N LEU A 111 4.76 -1.20 -6.82
CA LEU A 111 5.42 0.11 -6.71
C LEU A 111 5.40 0.87 -8.03
N TYR A 112 5.79 0.22 -9.13
CA TYR A 112 5.75 0.79 -10.48
C TYR A 112 4.34 1.30 -10.81
N THR A 113 3.33 0.47 -10.56
CA THR A 113 1.94 0.80 -10.86
C THR A 113 1.44 1.93 -9.98
N LEU A 114 1.77 1.92 -8.68
CA LEU A 114 1.39 2.95 -7.73
C LEU A 114 1.98 4.31 -8.12
N ILE A 115 3.28 4.37 -8.41
CA ILE A 115 3.98 5.60 -8.82
C ILE A 115 3.42 6.09 -10.15
N GLY A 116 3.26 5.20 -11.13
CA GLY A 116 2.70 5.54 -12.44
C GLY A 116 1.27 6.06 -12.36
N LEU A 117 0.43 5.44 -11.52
CA LEU A 117 -0.94 5.86 -11.27
C LEU A 117 -0.96 7.23 -10.59
N ALA A 118 -0.18 7.41 -9.51
CA ALA A 118 -0.08 8.69 -8.80
C ALA A 118 0.40 9.83 -9.71
N ALA A 119 1.37 9.59 -10.58
CA ALA A 119 1.87 10.57 -11.55
C ALA A 119 0.86 10.88 -12.69
N SER A 120 -0.12 10.00 -12.91
CA SER A 120 -1.15 10.17 -13.95
C SER A 120 -2.43 10.85 -13.45
N LEU A 121 -2.60 10.96 -12.14
CA LEU A 121 -3.76 11.61 -11.53
C LEU A 121 -3.54 13.12 -11.47
N GLU A 122 -4.43 13.89 -12.09
CA GLU A 122 -4.41 15.36 -11.98
C GLU A 122 -4.76 15.80 -10.54
N PRO A 123 -3.88 16.57 -9.85
CA PRO A 123 -4.06 16.90 -8.44
C PRO A 123 -5.32 17.71 -8.10
N GLN A 124 -5.88 18.43 -9.07
CA GLN A 124 -6.95 19.42 -8.86
C GLN A 124 -8.34 18.77 -8.89
N THR A 125 -8.55 17.73 -9.70
CA THR A 125 -9.89 17.15 -9.94
C THR A 125 -10.31 16.16 -8.85
N ALA A 126 -9.36 15.54 -8.16
CA ALA A 126 -9.64 14.54 -7.13
C ALA A 126 -9.91 15.17 -5.75
N ALA A 127 -9.06 16.11 -5.32
CA ALA A 127 -9.17 16.73 -3.99
C ALA A 127 -10.43 17.61 -3.85
N ASP A 128 -10.76 18.39 -4.88
CA ASP A 128 -11.92 19.29 -4.87
C ASP A 128 -13.27 18.55 -4.89
N ARG A 129 -13.28 17.28 -5.35
CA ARG A 129 -14.49 16.45 -5.46
C ARG A 129 -14.68 15.46 -4.32
N LEU A 130 -13.60 15.07 -3.61
CA LEU A 130 -13.64 14.01 -2.61
C LEU A 130 -13.88 14.51 -1.18
N ALA A 131 -13.41 15.71 -0.80
CA ALA A 131 -13.57 16.19 0.57
C ALA A 131 -13.46 17.72 0.70
N PRO A 132 -14.27 18.36 1.57
CA PRO A 132 -14.04 19.74 1.98
C PRO A 132 -12.61 19.92 2.55
N ALA A 133 -12.03 21.12 2.38
CA ALA A 133 -10.66 21.40 2.83
C ALA A 133 -10.39 21.05 4.31
N LEU A 134 -11.40 21.14 5.19
CA LEU A 134 -11.29 20.75 6.59
C LEU A 134 -11.12 19.23 6.76
N ALA A 135 -11.89 18.43 6.01
CA ALA A 135 -11.79 16.98 6.04
C ALA A 135 -10.47 16.49 5.43
N ALA A 136 -9.95 17.15 4.40
CA ALA A 136 -8.62 16.86 3.85
C ALA A 136 -7.50 17.11 4.89
N ARG A 137 -7.57 18.22 5.63
CA ARG A 137 -6.60 18.50 6.71
C ARG A 137 -6.69 17.52 7.86
N PHE A 138 -7.91 17.12 8.25
CA PHE A 138 -8.10 16.09 9.26
C PHE A 138 -7.51 14.75 8.81
N ALA A 139 -7.78 14.33 7.57
CA ALA A 139 -7.19 13.12 7.00
C ALA A 139 -5.65 13.20 6.95
N GLY A 140 -5.08 14.34 6.57
CA GLY A 140 -3.63 14.57 6.59
C GLY A 140 -3.04 14.51 8.01
N ALA A 141 -3.71 15.10 9.00
CA ALA A 141 -3.29 15.05 10.40
C ALA A 141 -3.36 13.63 10.97
N VAL A 142 -4.42 12.88 10.66
CA VAL A 142 -4.57 11.47 11.07
C VAL A 142 -3.46 10.62 10.45
N LEU A 143 -3.20 10.77 9.14
CA LEU A 143 -2.11 10.04 8.47
C LEU A 143 -0.74 10.38 9.07
N ALA A 144 -0.49 11.66 9.35
CA ALA A 144 0.76 12.10 9.97
C ALA A 144 0.93 11.51 11.37
N LEU A 145 -0.12 11.55 12.19
CA LEU A 145 -0.12 10.99 13.53
C LEU A 145 0.10 9.48 13.51
N LEU A 146 -0.64 8.75 12.67
CA LEU A 146 -0.47 7.30 12.54
C LEU A 146 0.94 6.95 12.09
N GLY A 147 1.48 7.64 11.08
CA GLY A 147 2.86 7.47 10.63
C GLY A 147 3.87 7.68 11.77
N ALA A 148 3.71 8.74 12.56
CA ALA A 148 4.55 9.01 13.72
C ALA A 148 4.43 7.91 14.80
N VAL A 149 3.23 7.39 15.05
CA VAL A 149 3.00 6.30 16.02
C VAL A 149 3.69 5.01 15.59
N PHE A 150 3.59 4.61 14.31
CA PHE A 150 4.25 3.40 13.81
C PHE A 150 5.78 3.52 13.86
N ILE A 151 6.33 4.68 13.48
CA ILE A 151 7.76 4.99 13.61
C ILE A 151 8.19 4.95 15.08
N GLY A 152 7.41 5.59 15.97
CA GLY A 152 7.68 5.63 17.40
C GLY A 152 7.68 4.23 18.05
N ARG A 153 6.68 3.41 17.72
CA ARG A 153 6.60 2.00 18.14
C ARG A 153 7.83 1.22 17.64
N GLY A 154 8.18 1.37 16.36
CA GLY A 154 9.35 0.69 15.80
C GLY A 154 10.66 1.10 16.47
N ALA A 155 10.82 2.39 16.76
CA ALA A 155 12.00 2.92 17.44
C ALA A 155 12.08 2.41 18.89
N GLN A 156 10.94 2.39 19.60
CA GLN A 156 10.86 1.84 20.95
C GLN A 156 11.28 0.37 20.98
N LEU A 157 10.74 -0.46 20.09
CA LEU A 157 11.06 -1.89 20.03
C LEU A 157 12.52 -2.13 19.65
N ALA A 158 13.05 -1.38 18.68
CA ALA A 158 14.45 -1.46 18.30
C ALA A 158 15.41 -1.11 19.45
N ILE A 159 15.04 -0.14 20.30
CA ILE A 159 15.84 0.22 21.48
C ILE A 159 15.71 -0.84 22.59
N ALA A 160 14.50 -1.35 22.83
CA ALA A 160 14.23 -2.27 23.93
C ALA A 160 14.81 -3.67 23.69
N GLU A 161 14.65 -4.18 22.47
CA GLU A 161 14.95 -5.58 22.13
C GLU A 161 16.22 -5.72 21.26
N GLY A 162 16.70 -4.61 20.65
CA GLY A 162 17.86 -4.63 19.76
C GLY A 162 17.67 -5.62 18.61
N THR A 163 18.58 -6.59 18.49
CA THR A 163 18.54 -7.67 17.49
C THR A 163 17.87 -8.95 18.01
N GLY A 164 17.26 -8.93 19.20
CA GLY A 164 16.64 -10.10 19.83
C GLY A 164 15.30 -10.52 19.22
N LEU A 165 14.69 -9.65 18.40
CA LEU A 165 13.40 -9.91 17.77
C LEU A 165 13.49 -11.02 16.71
N PRO A 166 12.43 -11.84 16.54
CA PRO A 166 12.32 -12.75 15.41
C PRO A 166 12.45 -12.01 14.07
N LEU A 167 13.01 -12.67 13.06
CA LEU A 167 13.19 -12.06 11.74
C LEU A 167 11.86 -11.58 11.12
N THR A 168 10.76 -12.29 11.38
CA THR A 168 9.41 -11.90 10.95
C THR A 168 8.97 -10.57 11.56
N GLU A 169 9.27 -10.32 12.83
CA GLU A 169 9.00 -9.05 13.49
C GLU A 169 9.94 -7.95 13.02
N GLN A 170 11.22 -8.24 12.82
CA GLN A 170 12.17 -7.26 12.26
C GLN A 170 11.73 -6.79 10.87
N ALA A 171 11.30 -7.72 10.00
CA ALA A 171 10.77 -7.41 8.68
C ALA A 171 9.48 -6.58 8.75
N LEU A 172 8.58 -6.91 9.68
CA LEU A 172 7.36 -6.14 9.91
C LEU A 172 7.69 -4.71 10.35
N LEU A 173 8.61 -4.53 11.29
CA LEU A 173 9.07 -3.21 11.73
C LEU A 173 9.69 -2.42 10.58
N PHE A 174 10.50 -3.05 9.74
CA PHE A 174 11.06 -2.40 8.57
C PHE A 174 9.96 -1.90 7.61
N ALA A 175 8.95 -2.72 7.33
CA ALA A 175 7.81 -2.33 6.51
C ALA A 175 6.98 -1.20 7.16
N ASP A 176 6.79 -1.25 8.49
CA ASP A 176 6.11 -0.21 9.27
C ASP A 176 6.87 1.12 9.21
N PHE A 177 8.21 1.11 9.28
CA PHE A 177 9.02 2.33 9.12
C PHE A 177 8.89 2.91 7.72
N PHE A 178 8.94 2.06 6.69
CA PHE A 178 8.81 2.49 5.30
C PHE A 178 7.44 3.13 5.04
N LEU A 179 6.36 2.44 5.44
CA LEU A 179 5.00 2.90 5.23
C LEU A 179 4.65 4.07 6.15
N GLY A 180 5.03 4.00 7.42
CA GLY A 180 4.84 5.07 8.41
C GLY A 180 5.56 6.35 8.00
N GLY A 181 6.76 6.25 7.42
CA GLY A 181 7.48 7.39 6.83
C GLY A 181 6.71 8.02 5.67
N ALA A 182 6.20 7.20 4.75
CA ALA A 182 5.37 7.67 3.65
C ALA A 182 4.08 8.36 4.14
N TRP A 183 3.42 7.81 5.16
CA TRP A 183 2.23 8.39 5.78
C TRP A 183 2.53 9.69 6.52
N LEU A 184 3.65 9.75 7.24
CA LEU A 184 4.08 10.96 7.94
C LEU A 184 4.32 12.10 6.96
N LEU A 185 5.16 11.87 5.95
CA LEU A 185 5.48 12.87 4.94
C LEU A 185 4.24 13.27 4.13
N GLY A 186 3.49 12.28 3.63
CA GLY A 186 2.27 12.52 2.85
C GLY A 186 1.20 13.26 3.66
N GLY A 187 0.99 12.87 4.93
CA GLY A 187 0.04 13.49 5.84
C GLY A 187 0.39 14.94 6.16
N VAL A 188 1.67 15.22 6.43
CA VAL A 188 2.18 16.58 6.62
C VAL A 188 1.96 17.43 5.37
N LEU A 189 2.26 16.91 4.18
CA LEU A 189 2.05 17.63 2.91
C LEU A 189 0.56 17.93 2.67
N VAL A 190 -0.34 16.97 2.93
CA VAL A 190 -1.79 17.17 2.81
C VAL A 190 -2.28 18.20 3.83
N PHE A 191 -1.78 18.16 5.06
CA PHE A 191 -2.11 19.13 6.10
C PHE A 191 -1.63 20.55 5.76
N GLN A 192 -0.47 20.66 5.10
CA GLN A 192 0.17 21.93 4.74
C GLN A 192 -0.35 22.58 3.46
N ARG A 193 -1.11 21.88 2.60
CA ARG A 193 -1.71 22.48 1.38
C ARG A 193 -2.67 23.62 1.76
N ARG A 194 -2.13 24.84 1.80
CA ARG A 194 -2.84 26.11 2.00
C ARG A 194 -3.72 26.41 0.77
N ARG A 195 -4.89 27.02 1.02
CA ARG A 195 -5.59 27.82 0.01
C ARG A 195 -4.63 28.89 -0.50
N VAL A 196 -4.21 28.82 -1.77
CA VAL A 196 -3.93 30.05 -2.50
C VAL A 196 -5.28 30.75 -2.59
N GLY A 197 -5.42 31.87 -1.89
CA GLY A 197 -6.66 32.65 -1.87
C GLY A 197 -7.07 32.98 -3.31
N ARG A 198 -8.35 32.78 -3.63
CA ARG A 198 -8.95 33.59 -4.70
C ARG A 198 -8.72 35.05 -4.30
N PRO A 199 -8.14 35.91 -5.16
CA PRO A 199 -8.34 37.34 -4.98
C PRO A 199 -9.85 37.57 -4.97
N ALA A 200 -10.34 38.30 -3.98
CA ALA A 200 -11.70 38.84 -4.02
C ALA A 200 -11.77 39.69 -5.29
N GLU A 201 -12.65 39.35 -6.23
CA GLU A 201 -13.01 40.28 -7.30
C GLU A 201 -13.71 41.48 -6.64
N PRO A 202 -13.20 42.71 -6.81
CA PRO A 202 -13.97 43.89 -6.47
C PRO A 202 -15.08 44.04 -7.52
N VAL A 203 -16.32 44.12 -7.01
CA VAL A 203 -17.54 44.49 -7.72
C VAL A 203 -17.44 45.91 -8.28
#